data_AF-A0A2D8LJC9-F1
#
_entry.id   AF-A0A2D8LJC9-F1
#
_cell.length_a   1.000
_cell.length_b   1.000
_cell.length_c   1.000
_cell.angle_alpha   90.00
_cell.angle_beta   90.00
_cell.angle_gamma   90.00
#
_symmetry.space_group_name_H-M   'P 1'
#
loop_
_entity.id
_entity.type
_entity.pdbx_description
1 polymer ?
#
loop_
_entity_poly.entity_id
_entity_poly.type
_entity_poly.pdbx_seq_one_letter_code
_entity_poly.pdbx_strand_id
1 'polypeptide(L)'
;VDGAMSVATRQYNWNQKLRIQITRSDLPSVAAVMFGLLPKVELSNYGADNTKRLLIANQGKNYFLNMSAKDHHQIAVPISAGDVFEIRALFLAQLMKNRPEIGVEGVLTNLKCHAAMLKQA
;
A
#
# COMPACT_ATOMS: atom_id res chain seq x y z
N VAL A 1 -3.51 5.85 -4.70
CA VAL A 1 -3.80 4.54 -5.32
C VAL A 1 -5.20 4.60 -5.88
N ASP A 2 -5.35 4.26 -7.15
CA ASP A 2 -6.63 4.20 -7.84
C ASP A 2 -6.90 2.75 -8.24
N GLY A 3 -8.11 2.27 -7.98
CA GLY A 3 -8.60 0.98 -8.44
C GLY A 3 -9.89 1.15 -9.22
N ALA A 4 -10.13 0.29 -10.19
CA ALA A 4 -11.38 0.26 -10.96
C ALA A 4 -11.82 -1.18 -11.20
N MET A 5 -13.15 -1.38 -11.30
CA MET A 5 -13.73 -2.68 -11.64
C MET A 5 -13.49 -3.02 -13.11
N SER A 6 -13.20 -4.29 -13.39
CA SER A 6 -13.17 -4.83 -14.74
C SER A 6 -14.58 -4.88 -15.32
N VAL A 7 -14.77 -4.37 -16.54
CA VAL A 7 -16.03 -4.47 -17.28
C VAL A 7 -15.94 -5.46 -18.44
N ALA A 8 -14.73 -5.72 -18.94
CA ALA A 8 -14.41 -6.76 -19.91
C ALA A 8 -12.91 -7.06 -19.86
N THR A 9 -12.42 -8.03 -20.65
CA THR A 9 -10.99 -8.35 -20.73
C THR A 9 -10.16 -7.10 -21.03
N ARG A 10 -9.30 -6.72 -20.08
CA ARG A 10 -8.44 -5.51 -20.13
C ARG A 10 -9.20 -4.18 -20.27
N GLN A 11 -10.47 -4.14 -19.89
CA GLN A 11 -11.27 -2.92 -19.87
C GLN A 11 -11.79 -2.65 -18.45
N TYR A 12 -11.65 -1.42 -17.99
CA TYR A 12 -11.94 -1.05 -16.60
C TYR A 12 -12.79 0.21 -16.52
N ASN A 13 -13.74 0.25 -15.60
CA ASN A 13 -14.61 1.41 -15.37
C ASN A 13 -13.91 2.47 -14.51
N TRP A 14 -13.03 3.24 -15.12
CA TRP A 14 -12.29 4.32 -14.43
C TRP A 14 -13.16 5.50 -14.01
N ASN A 15 -14.35 5.67 -14.60
CA ASN A 15 -15.31 6.71 -14.21
C ASN A 15 -15.86 6.48 -12.81
N GLN A 16 -15.95 5.22 -12.38
CA GLN A 16 -16.36 4.81 -11.02
C GLN A 16 -15.20 4.25 -10.19
N LYS A 17 -13.99 4.77 -10.40
CA LYS A 17 -12.80 4.33 -9.65
C LYS A 17 -12.92 4.64 -8.15
N LEU A 18 -12.33 3.75 -7.35
CA LEU A 18 -12.08 4.02 -5.94
C LEU A 18 -10.66 4.55 -5.76
N ARG A 19 -10.53 5.65 -5.02
CA ARG A 19 -9.24 6.29 -4.72
C ARG A 19 -8.99 6.36 -3.22
N ILE A 20 -7.81 5.91 -2.82
CA ILE A 20 -7.25 6.04 -1.47
C ILE A 20 -5.86 6.64 -1.58
N GLN A 21 -5.60 7.69 -0.80
CA GLN A 21 -4.29 8.33 -0.72
C GLN A 21 -3.51 7.73 0.44
N ILE A 22 -2.28 7.27 0.17
CA ILE A 22 -1.35 6.86 1.22
C ILE A 22 -0.73 8.14 1.76
N THR A 23 -1.00 8.45 3.03
CA THR A 23 -0.50 9.68 3.66
C THR A 23 0.93 9.47 4.18
N ARG A 24 1.55 10.55 4.68
CA ARG A 24 2.89 10.49 5.27
C ARG A 24 2.95 9.58 6.51
N SER A 25 1.88 9.50 7.31
CA SER A 25 1.81 8.61 8.48
C SER A 25 1.64 7.14 8.11
N ASP A 26 0.98 6.87 6.98
CA ASP A 26 0.74 5.49 6.52
C ASP A 26 1.96 4.91 5.84
N LEU A 27 2.74 5.78 5.19
CA LEU A 27 3.85 5.42 4.32
C LEU A 27 4.83 4.41 4.96
N PRO A 28 5.26 4.55 6.23
CA PRO A 28 6.16 3.58 6.85
C PRO A 28 5.52 2.20 7.03
N SER A 29 4.24 2.13 7.43
CA SER A 29 3.53 0.86 7.61
C SER A 29 3.29 0.16 6.27
N VAL A 30 2.91 0.91 5.24
CA VAL A 30 2.75 0.35 3.89
C VAL A 30 4.09 -0.10 3.31
N ALA A 31 5.14 0.71 3.45
CA ALA A 31 6.47 0.33 3.03
C ALA A 31 6.95 -0.92 3.76
N ALA A 32 6.73 -1.04 5.08
CA ALA A 32 7.14 -2.21 5.84
C ALA A 32 6.51 -3.51 5.29
N VAL A 33 5.25 -3.47 4.85
CA VAL A 33 4.62 -4.61 4.17
C VAL A 33 5.25 -4.85 2.81
N MET A 34 5.39 -3.80 1.98
CA MET A 34 5.99 -3.92 0.65
C MET A 34 7.41 -4.46 0.70
N PHE A 35 8.20 -4.13 1.73
CA PHE A 35 9.56 -4.65 1.95
C PHE A 35 9.58 -6.03 2.64
N GLY A 36 8.41 -6.62 2.92
CA GLY A 36 8.29 -7.95 3.52
C GLY A 36 8.60 -8.00 5.02
N LEU A 37 8.70 -6.85 5.68
CA LEU A 37 8.95 -6.76 7.11
C LEU A 37 7.67 -7.05 7.92
N LEU A 38 6.50 -6.72 7.36
CA LEU A 38 5.18 -7.01 7.93
C LEU A 38 4.35 -7.87 6.96
N PRO A 39 3.47 -8.76 7.47
CA PRO A 39 2.66 -9.63 6.62
C PRO A 39 1.52 -8.88 5.91
N LYS A 40 0.96 -7.84 6.55
CA LYS A 40 -0.16 -7.07 6.00
C LYS A 40 -0.26 -5.68 6.65
N VAL A 41 -0.98 -4.79 5.98
CA VAL A 41 -1.39 -3.47 6.47
C VAL A 41 -2.82 -3.22 6.02
N GLU A 42 -3.64 -2.66 6.91
CA GLU A 42 -4.97 -2.16 6.59
C GLU A 42 -5.03 -0.67 6.90
N LEU A 43 -5.33 0.14 5.88
CA LEU A 43 -5.66 1.54 6.02
C LEU A 43 -7.18 1.65 6.00
N SER A 44 -7.80 2.05 7.10
CA SER A 44 -9.25 2.13 7.26
C SER A 44 -9.70 3.53 7.66
N ASN A 45 -11.01 3.77 7.60
CA ASN A 45 -11.63 5.04 7.96
C ASN A 45 -11.21 6.22 7.04
N TYR A 46 -11.01 5.95 5.75
CA TYR A 46 -10.73 6.99 4.75
C TYR A 46 -12.01 7.44 4.05
N GLY A 47 -11.95 8.60 3.40
CA GLY A 47 -13.08 9.20 2.68
C GLY A 47 -13.95 10.06 3.60
N ALA A 48 -14.84 10.86 3.00
CA ALA A 48 -15.69 11.79 3.75
C ALA A 48 -16.66 11.08 4.70
N ASP A 49 -17.02 9.84 4.39
CA ASP A 49 -17.93 8.99 5.16
C ASP A 49 -17.18 7.94 6.02
N ASN A 50 -15.85 7.96 6.02
CA ASN A 50 -14.98 7.01 6.74
C ASN A 50 -15.20 5.53 6.36
N THR A 51 -15.68 5.23 5.15
CA THR A 51 -15.97 3.85 4.75
C THR A 51 -14.88 3.21 3.91
N LYS A 52 -13.95 4.00 3.35
CA LYS A 52 -12.92 3.51 2.44
C LYS A 52 -11.84 2.75 3.21
N ARG A 53 -11.43 1.62 2.66
CA ARG A 53 -10.37 0.76 3.19
C ARG A 53 -9.44 0.27 2.09
N LEU A 54 -8.15 0.17 2.41
CA LEU A 54 -7.10 -0.42 1.60
C LEU A 54 -6.37 -1.48 2.42
N LEU A 55 -6.43 -2.73 1.98
CA LEU A 55 -5.65 -3.82 2.53
C LEU A 55 -4.54 -4.18 1.54
N ILE A 56 -3.32 -4.32 2.04
CA ILE A 56 -2.19 -4.88 1.30
C ILE A 56 -1.63 -6.04 2.11
N ALA A 57 -1.50 -7.20 1.49
CA ALA A 57 -0.99 -8.41 2.12
C ALA A 57 0.15 -9.01 1.30
N ASN A 58 1.24 -9.37 1.97
CA ASN A 58 2.32 -10.15 1.41
C ASN A 58 1.94 -11.64 1.47
N GLN A 59 1.83 -12.29 0.31
CA GLN A 59 1.48 -13.71 0.18
C GLN A 59 2.71 -14.60 -0.08
N GLY A 60 3.92 -14.06 0.10
CA GLY A 60 5.19 -14.76 -0.13
C GLY A 60 5.61 -14.74 -1.61
N LYS A 61 4.77 -15.27 -2.50
CA LYS A 61 5.06 -15.34 -3.95
C LYS A 61 4.62 -14.09 -4.74
N ASN A 62 3.66 -13.36 -4.19
CA ASN A 62 3.06 -12.16 -4.77
C ASN A 62 2.47 -11.31 -3.64
N TYR A 63 2.02 -10.11 -3.97
CA TYR A 63 1.22 -9.31 -3.06
C TYR A 63 -0.24 -9.34 -3.50
N PHE A 64 -1.14 -9.09 -2.56
CA PHE A 64 -2.56 -8.92 -2.81
C PHE A 64 -2.99 -7.56 -2.27
N LEU A 65 -3.66 -6.79 -3.12
CA LEU A 65 -4.22 -5.50 -2.78
C LEU A 65 -5.74 -5.58 -2.90
N ASN A 66 -6.42 -5.04 -1.90
CA ASN A 66 -7.87 -5.01 -1.85
C ASN A 66 -8.36 -3.63 -1.42
N MET A 67 -9.30 -3.07 -2.17
CA MET A 67 -9.94 -1.80 -1.88
C MET A 67 -11.44 -2.02 -1.73
N SER A 68 -12.03 -1.41 -0.70
CA SER A 68 -13.46 -1.43 -0.46
C SER A 68 -13.95 -0.07 0.03
N ALA A 69 -15.20 0.24 -0.24
CA ALA A 69 -15.91 1.39 0.32
C ALA A 69 -17.40 1.07 0.36
N LYS A 70 -18.16 1.84 1.14
CA LYS A 70 -19.62 1.74 1.10
C LYS A 70 -20.13 2.08 -0.30
N ASP A 71 -21.13 1.37 -0.78
CA ASP A 71 -21.77 1.56 -2.09
C ASP A 71 -20.82 1.42 -3.31
N HIS A 72 -19.65 0.81 -3.10
CA HIS A 72 -18.71 0.44 -4.17
C HIS A 72 -18.48 -1.07 -4.18
N HIS A 73 -18.32 -1.64 -5.38
CA HIS A 73 -17.81 -3.00 -5.50
C HIS A 73 -16.38 -3.11 -4.97
N GLN A 74 -16.08 -4.24 -4.35
CA GLN A 74 -14.75 -4.55 -3.88
C GLN A 74 -13.79 -4.75 -5.06
N ILE A 75 -12.63 -4.10 -5.00
CA ILE A 75 -11.61 -4.17 -6.05
C ILE A 75 -10.40 -4.93 -5.50
N ALA A 76 -10.13 -6.10 -6.05
CA ALA A 76 -9.07 -6.99 -5.62
C ALA A 76 -8.08 -7.24 -6.76
N VAL A 77 -6.79 -7.02 -6.51
CA VAL A 77 -5.73 -7.09 -7.52
C VAL A 77 -4.53 -7.85 -6.97
N PRO A 78 -4.09 -8.95 -7.61
CA PRO A 78 -2.79 -9.52 -7.34
C PRO A 78 -1.70 -8.63 -7.96
N ILE A 79 -0.63 -8.37 -7.20
CA ILE A 79 0.54 -7.63 -7.65
C ILE A 79 1.66 -8.65 -7.87
N SER A 80 2.17 -8.71 -9.10
CA SER A 80 3.21 -9.66 -9.48
C SER A 80 4.55 -9.33 -8.80
N ALA A 81 5.46 -10.30 -8.69
CA ALA A 81 6.80 -10.05 -8.17
C ALA A 81 7.58 -9.01 -9.01
N GLY A 82 7.33 -8.95 -10.32
CA GLY A 82 7.93 -7.96 -11.22
C GLY A 82 7.48 -6.54 -10.87
N ASP A 83 6.17 -6.32 -10.72
CA ASP A 83 5.62 -5.00 -10.37
C ASP A 83 6.04 -4.57 -8.96
N VAL A 84 6.20 -5.52 -8.03
CA VAL A 84 6.62 -5.24 -6.65
C VAL A 84 7.99 -4.56 -6.59
N PHE A 85 8.92 -4.91 -7.49
CA PHE A 85 10.24 -4.28 -7.52
C PHE A 85 10.12 -2.76 -7.76
N GLU A 86 9.38 -2.36 -8.79
CA GLU A 86 9.16 -0.96 -9.13
C GLU A 86 8.37 -0.22 -8.05
N ILE A 87 7.33 -0.86 -7.50
CA ILE A 87 6.52 -0.27 -6.43
C ILE A 87 7.39 -0.02 -5.17
N ARG A 88 8.27 -0.96 -4.81
CA ARG A 88 9.22 -0.77 -3.68
C ARG A 88 10.14 0.42 -3.90
N ALA A 89 10.66 0.60 -5.12
CA ALA A 89 11.50 1.73 -5.46
C ALA A 89 10.76 3.06 -5.25
N LEU A 90 9.48 3.14 -5.64
CA LEU A 90 8.64 4.32 -5.38
C LEU A 90 8.46 4.60 -3.88
N PHE A 91 8.22 3.57 -3.07
CA PHE A 91 8.12 3.73 -1.61
C PHE A 91 9.45 4.22 -1.00
N LEU A 92 10.58 3.63 -1.40
CA LEU A 92 11.90 4.04 -0.93
C LEU A 92 12.19 5.50 -1.30
N ALA A 93 11.94 5.88 -2.55
CA ALA A 93 12.14 7.26 -3.02
C ALA A 93 11.33 8.26 -2.19
N GLN A 94 10.07 7.94 -1.85
CA GLN A 94 9.24 8.81 -1.03
C GLN A 94 9.68 8.87 0.43
N LEU A 95 10.15 7.75 1.00
CA LEU A 95 10.73 7.74 2.34
C LEU A 95 12.00 8.61 2.40
N MET A 96 12.88 8.47 1.41
CA MET A 96 14.09 9.29 1.30
C MET A 96 13.77 10.76 1.10
N LYS A 97 12.79 11.09 0.26
CA LYS A 97 12.35 12.48 0.04
C LYS A 97 11.83 13.13 1.33
N ASN A 98 11.25 12.36 2.25
CA ASN A 98 10.76 12.87 3.53
C ASN A 98 11.87 13.11 4.56
N ARG A 99 13.03 12.44 4.41
CA ARG A 99 14.17 12.48 5.34
C ARG A 99 15.51 12.36 4.57
N PRO A 100 15.85 13.34 3.71
CA PRO A 100 17.08 13.27 2.92
C PRO A 100 18.35 13.24 3.79
N GLU A 101 18.29 13.80 4.99
CA GLU A 101 19.41 13.97 5.91
C GLU A 101 19.97 12.68 6.53
N ILE A 102 19.18 11.60 6.58
CA ILE A 102 19.59 10.32 7.21
C ILE A 102 20.09 9.28 6.20
N GLY A 103 20.02 9.57 4.90
CA GLY A 103 20.44 8.65 3.84
C GLY A 103 19.60 7.36 3.74
N VAL A 104 19.94 6.52 2.76
CA VAL A 104 19.23 5.25 2.49
C VAL A 104 19.31 4.29 3.68
N GLU A 105 20.49 4.14 4.27
CA GLU A 105 20.71 3.23 5.39
C GLU A 105 19.91 3.63 6.64
N GLY A 106 19.87 4.93 6.96
CA GLY A 106 19.07 5.45 8.07
C GLY A 106 17.57 5.23 7.83
N VAL A 107 17.09 5.46 6.60
CA VAL A 107 15.70 5.19 6.22
C VAL A 107 15.35 3.70 6.40
N LEU A 108 16.17 2.79 5.88
CA LEU A 108 15.92 1.34 5.99
C LEU A 108 16.02 0.84 7.43
N THR A 109 16.92 1.39 8.23
CA THR A 109 17.05 1.08 9.66
C THR A 109 15.81 1.53 10.42
N ASN A 110 15.36 2.77 10.22
CA ASN A 110 14.12 3.27 10.82
C ASN A 110 12.91 2.45 10.40
N LEU A 111 12.83 2.03 9.13
CA LEU A 111 11.73 1.18 8.65
C LEU A 111 11.71 -0.19 9.34
N LYS A 112 12.87 -0.80 9.58
CA LYS A 112 12.99 -2.06 10.35
C LYS A 112 12.54 -1.87 11.79
N CYS A 113 12.98 -0.80 12.46
CA CYS A 113 12.55 -0.48 13.83
C CYS A 113 11.04 -0.27 13.92
N HIS A 114 10.46 0.51 13.00
CA HIS A 114 9.01 0.72 12.88
C HIS A 114 8.25 -0.61 12.75
N ALA A 115 8.70 -1.48 11.84
CA ALA A 115 8.09 -2.79 11.65
C ALA A 115 8.21 -3.68 12.90
N ALA A 116 9.32 -3.62 13.63
CA ALA A 116 9.52 -4.38 14.86
C ALA A 116 8.55 -3.95 15.97
N MET A 117 8.28 -2.65 16.11
CA MET A 117 7.30 -2.14 17.08
C MET A 117 5.88 -2.66 16.77
N LEU A 118 5.47 -2.65 15.50
CA LEU A 118 4.14 -3.11 15.10
C LEU A 118 3.92 -4.63 15.22
N LYS A 119 4.99 -5.43 15.29
CA LYS A 119 4.87 -6.88 15.57
C LYS A 119 4.59 -7.18 17.04
N GLN A 120 4.86 -6.23 17.93
CA GLN A 120 4.70 -6.38 19.37
C GLN A 120 3.35 -5.83 19.86
N ALA A 121 2.64 -5.08 19.01
CA ALA A 121 1.31 -4.54 19.25
C ALA A 121 0.23 -5.55 18.81
#